data_AF-A0A182FQC6-F1
#
_entry.id   AF-A0A182FQC6-F1
#
_cell.length_a   1.000
_cell.length_b   1.000
_cell.length_c   1.000
_cell.angle_alpha   90.00
_cell.angle_beta   90.00
_cell.angle_gamma   90.00
#
_symmetry.space_group_name_H-M   'P 1'
#
loop_
_entity.id
_entity.type
_entity.pdbx_description
1 polymer ?
#
loop_
_entity_poly.entity_id
_entity_poly.type
_entity_poly.pdbx_seq_one_letter_code
_entity_poly.pdbx_strand_id
1 'polypeptide(L)'
;MSPTTHALPDNGHCHTTFAGILKHPFRRLTTTFATGILAFPELNEYCRTSQDCRQHAYVCDTRQQVCSCAEGYRADDTGRICLGAVGRRCMYDSHCVTNAYCKGQMICTCKREYGFLADDNWSCQGAFFPESKELFNKQEHAKVPDRKF
;
A
#
# COMPACT_ATOMS: atom_id res chain seq x y z
N MET A 1 8.28 -2.34 49.88
CA MET A 1 7.53 -3.02 48.80
C MET A 1 7.72 -2.21 47.53
N SER A 2 7.96 -2.92 46.43
CA SER A 2 8.50 -2.48 45.13
C SER A 2 7.68 -1.41 44.36
N PRO A 3 8.29 -0.77 43.32
CA PRO A 3 7.72 0.34 42.57
C PRO A 3 6.88 -0.13 41.37
N THR A 4 6.09 0.75 40.76
CA THR A 4 5.50 0.49 39.43
C THR A 4 5.74 1.68 38.52
N THR A 5 6.63 1.46 37.56
CA THR A 5 7.02 2.35 36.48
C THR A 5 6.00 2.23 35.34
N HIS A 6 5.43 3.34 34.88
CA HIS A 6 4.82 3.41 33.55
C HIS A 6 5.50 4.52 32.76
N ALA A 7 6.13 4.11 31.65
CA ALA A 7 6.90 4.94 30.74
C ALA A 7 6.01 5.63 29.69
N LEU A 8 6.34 6.88 29.38
CA LEU A 8 5.98 7.61 28.15
C LEU A 8 6.72 7.03 26.92
N PRO A 9 6.34 7.44 25.69
CA PRO A 9 7.04 8.58 25.04
C PRO A 9 6.03 9.54 24.37
N ASP A 10 5.97 10.82 24.70
CA ASP A 10 6.86 11.96 24.40
C ASP A 10 7.08 12.27 22.91
N ASN A 11 6.78 13.54 22.59
CA ASN A 11 6.66 14.15 21.28
C ASN A 11 8.04 14.38 20.62
N GLY A 12 8.25 13.83 19.43
CA GLY A 12 9.45 14.10 18.62
C GLY A 12 9.27 15.24 17.62
N HIS A 13 9.21 16.49 18.08
CA HIS A 13 9.56 17.65 17.25
C HIS A 13 11.09 17.77 17.19
N CYS A 14 11.71 17.36 16.07
CA CYS A 14 13.14 17.58 15.87
C CYS A 14 13.39 18.96 15.25
N HIS A 15 13.60 19.96 16.11
CA HIS A 15 14.25 21.22 15.79
C HIS A 15 15.74 20.98 15.55
N THR A 16 16.21 21.28 14.34
CA THR A 16 17.63 21.31 13.95
C THR A 16 18.35 22.47 14.64
N THR A 17 19.19 22.16 15.63
CA THR A 17 20.16 23.14 16.18
C THR A 17 21.57 22.75 15.74
N PHE A 18 22.16 23.59 14.89
CA PHE A 18 23.54 23.51 14.43
C PHE A 18 24.50 23.75 15.60
N ALA A 19 25.38 22.79 15.88
CA ALA A 19 26.60 23.01 16.65
C ALA A 19 27.80 22.65 15.76
N GLY A 20 28.43 23.67 15.19
CA GLY A 20 29.75 23.54 14.59
C GLY A 20 30.83 23.58 15.67
N ILE A 21 31.88 22.79 15.50
CA ILE A 21 33.30 23.22 15.44
C ILE A 21 34.27 22.02 15.66
N LEU A 22 35.15 21.86 14.67
CA LEU A 22 36.55 21.38 14.66
C LEU A 22 36.94 19.88 14.79
N LYS A 23 37.82 19.55 13.83
CA LYS A 23 38.96 18.60 13.84
C LYS A 23 38.64 17.13 13.59
N HIS A 24 38.94 16.66 12.37
CA HIS A 24 40.18 15.90 12.08
C HIS A 24 40.32 15.61 10.57
N PRO A 25 41.55 15.32 10.09
CA PRO A 25 41.97 15.47 8.71
C PRO A 25 41.75 14.20 7.88
N PHE A 26 41.61 14.41 6.57
CA PHE A 26 42.13 13.53 5.51
C PHE A 26 42.16 12.01 5.82
N ARG A 27 41.02 11.34 5.60
CA ARG A 27 41.06 9.95 5.11
C ARG A 27 40.33 9.90 3.78
N ARG A 28 41.11 9.64 2.73
CA ARG A 28 40.66 9.21 1.41
C ARG A 28 39.53 8.19 1.59
N LEU A 29 38.30 8.55 1.24
CA LEU A 29 37.39 7.57 0.68
C LEU A 29 37.38 7.83 -0.82
N THR A 30 38.01 6.90 -1.51
CA THR A 30 37.84 6.61 -2.92
C THR A 30 36.43 6.99 -3.37
N THR A 31 36.36 8.03 -4.19
CA THR A 31 35.18 8.38 -4.99
C THR A 31 34.96 7.24 -5.97
N THR A 32 34.36 6.15 -5.51
CA THR A 32 33.72 5.20 -6.41
C THR A 32 32.52 5.96 -6.94
N PHE A 33 32.68 6.56 -8.12
CA PHE A 33 31.57 6.92 -9.00
C PHE A 33 30.87 5.62 -9.40
N ALA A 34 30.17 5.00 -8.45
CA ALA A 34 29.04 4.18 -8.81
C ALA A 34 28.03 5.20 -9.32
N THR A 35 27.72 5.14 -10.61
CA THR A 35 26.40 5.51 -11.12
C THR A 35 25.38 4.65 -10.39
N GLY A 36 25.18 4.93 -9.11
CA GLY A 36 24.13 4.37 -8.30
C GLY A 36 22.88 5.05 -8.78
N ILE A 37 22.19 4.41 -9.71
CA ILE A 37 20.75 4.56 -9.80
C ILE A 37 20.29 4.43 -8.36
N LEU A 38 19.76 5.52 -7.76
CA LEU A 38 19.16 5.51 -6.44
C LEU A 38 17.88 4.66 -6.56
N ALA A 39 18.08 3.36 -6.69
CA ALA A 39 17.02 2.38 -6.56
C ALA A 39 16.74 2.32 -5.07
N PHE A 40 15.70 3.05 -4.66
CA PHE A 40 15.13 2.86 -3.34
C PHE A 40 14.77 1.38 -3.21
N PRO A 41 15.18 0.70 -2.11
CA PRO A 41 14.87 -0.69 -1.91
C PRO A 41 13.38 -0.97 -2.08
N GLU A 42 13.11 -2.04 -2.82
CA GLU A 42 11.77 -2.52 -3.16
C GLU A 42 11.16 -3.29 -1.97
N LEU A 43 9.91 -3.74 -2.13
CA LEU A 43 9.26 -4.57 -1.12
C LEU A 43 10.11 -5.82 -0.82
N ASN A 44 10.20 -6.21 0.46
CA ASN A 44 11.03 -7.30 1.00
C ASN A 44 12.55 -7.11 0.90
N GLU A 45 13.02 -5.95 0.48
CA GLU A 45 14.45 -5.65 0.47
C GLU A 45 14.95 -5.23 1.86
N TYR A 46 16.23 -5.47 2.13
CA TYR A 46 16.82 -5.18 3.43
C TYR A 46 16.74 -3.69 3.77
N CYS A 47 16.34 -3.38 5.00
CA CYS A 47 16.28 -2.01 5.51
C CYS A 47 16.87 -1.93 6.92
N ARG A 48 17.49 -0.79 7.22
CA ARG A 48 17.96 -0.48 8.57
C ARG A 48 17.04 0.54 9.24
N THR A 49 16.45 1.41 8.43
CA THR A 49 15.51 2.47 8.80
C THR A 49 14.42 2.59 7.75
N SER A 50 13.25 3.16 8.10
CA SER A 50 12.17 3.41 7.13
C SER A 50 12.55 4.43 6.05
N GLN A 51 13.66 5.17 6.21
CA GLN A 51 14.20 6.07 5.19
C GLN A 51 14.94 5.31 4.08
N ASP A 52 15.38 4.09 4.37
CA ASP A 52 15.97 3.24 3.34
C ASP A 52 14.88 2.80 2.37
N CYS A 53 13.69 2.43 2.85
CA CYS A 53 12.56 2.01 2.01
C CYS A 53 12.01 3.13 1.10
N ARG A 54 11.31 2.74 0.02
CA ARG A 54 10.57 3.67 -0.84
C ARG A 54 9.74 4.67 -0.03
N GLN A 55 9.86 5.94 -0.39
CA GLN A 55 9.02 7.00 0.16
C GLN A 55 7.58 6.75 -0.27
N HIS A 56 6.65 6.77 0.70
CA HIS A 56 5.21 6.44 0.58
C HIS A 56 4.83 4.96 0.62
N ALA A 57 3.97 4.58 1.58
CA ALA A 57 3.37 3.24 1.74
C ALA A 57 4.32 2.11 2.18
N TYR A 58 5.59 2.40 2.47
CA TYR A 58 6.54 1.43 3.01
C TYR A 58 7.03 1.83 4.39
N VAL A 59 7.33 0.82 5.22
CA VAL A 59 7.95 0.95 6.54
C VAL A 59 9.01 -0.14 6.68
N CYS A 60 10.05 0.11 7.47
CA CYS A 60 11.01 -0.92 7.78
C CYS A 60 10.48 -1.79 8.92
N ASP A 61 10.22 -3.07 8.65
CA ASP A 61 9.90 -4.03 9.71
C ASP A 61 11.20 -4.33 10.48
N THR A 62 11.32 -3.79 11.69
CA THR A 62 12.55 -3.95 12.50
C THR A 62 12.79 -5.38 12.98
N ARG A 63 11.77 -6.26 12.95
CA ARG A 63 11.92 -7.67 13.34
C ARG A 63 12.53 -8.49 12.22
N GLN A 64 12.11 -8.22 10.99
CA GLN A 64 12.57 -8.93 9.80
C GLN A 64 13.73 -8.20 9.10
N GLN A 65 13.94 -6.91 9.44
CA GLN A 65 14.87 -5.99 8.79
C GLN A 65 14.62 -5.87 7.28
N VAL A 66 13.34 -5.88 6.88
CA VAL A 66 12.93 -5.75 5.47
C VAL A 66 11.85 -4.69 5.29
N CYS A 67 11.81 -4.08 4.11
CA CYS A 67 10.77 -3.15 3.74
C CYS A 67 9.43 -3.86 3.57
N SER A 68 8.44 -3.44 4.35
CA SER A 68 7.07 -3.97 4.30
C SER A 68 6.08 -2.84 4.03
N CYS A 69 4.86 -3.20 3.60
CA CYS A 69 3.81 -2.21 3.40
C CYS A 69 3.34 -1.62 4.74
N ALA A 70 3.12 -0.31 4.76
CA ALA A 70 2.57 0.40 5.91
C ALA A 70 1.13 -0.03 6.22
N GLU A 71 0.63 0.34 7.39
CA GLU A 71 -0.74 0.02 7.79
C GLU A 71 -1.78 0.56 6.79
N GLY A 72 -2.70 -0.31 6.36
CA GLY A 72 -3.69 0.01 5.34
C GLY A 72 -3.18 -0.07 3.90
N TYR A 73 -1.95 -0.57 3.70
CA TYR A 73 -1.40 -0.94 2.40
C TYR A 73 -1.10 -2.44 2.36
N ARG A 74 -1.20 -3.04 1.17
CA ARG A 74 -0.85 -4.45 0.94
C ARG A 74 -0.07 -4.59 -0.36
N ALA A 75 0.76 -5.62 -0.41
CA ALA A 75 1.48 -5.95 -1.62
C ALA A 75 0.51 -6.28 -2.76
N ASP A 76 0.84 -5.83 -3.96
CA ASP A 76 0.27 -6.32 -5.22
C ASP A 76 0.55 -7.83 -5.40
N ASP A 77 -0.15 -8.46 -6.34
CA ASP A 77 0.04 -9.84 -6.78
C ASP A 77 1.48 -10.12 -7.23
N THR A 78 2.18 -9.12 -7.77
CA THR A 78 3.60 -9.25 -8.13
C THR A 78 4.57 -9.07 -6.96
N GLY A 79 4.08 -8.62 -5.80
CA GLY A 79 4.89 -8.40 -4.60
C GLY A 79 5.93 -7.28 -4.74
N ARG A 80 5.75 -6.34 -5.69
CA ARG A 80 6.71 -5.25 -5.92
C ARG A 80 6.23 -3.93 -5.32
N ILE A 81 4.95 -3.63 -5.51
CA ILE A 81 4.34 -2.36 -5.10
C ILE A 81 3.37 -2.56 -3.93
N CYS A 82 3.28 -1.55 -3.06
CA CYS A 82 2.25 -1.48 -2.03
C CYS A 82 1.03 -0.70 -2.56
N LEU A 83 -0.10 -1.38 -2.65
CA LEU A 83 -1.40 -0.81 -2.97
C LEU A 83 -2.09 -0.31 -1.70
N GLY A 84 -2.77 0.83 -1.78
CA GLY A 84 -3.56 1.40 -0.70
C GLY A 84 -5.04 1.03 -0.81
N ALA A 85 -5.65 0.77 0.35
CA ALA A 85 -7.09 0.64 0.46
C ALA A 85 -7.81 1.94 0.06
N VAL A 86 -9.13 1.85 -0.14
CA VAL A 86 -9.98 3.04 -0.31
C VAL A 86 -9.84 3.95 0.91
N GLY A 87 -9.69 5.26 0.69
CA GLY A 87 -9.44 6.23 1.75
C GLY A 87 -7.96 6.42 2.12
N ARG A 88 -7.03 5.65 1.54
CA ARG A 88 -5.58 5.79 1.80
C ARG A 88 -4.92 6.76 0.85
N ARG A 89 -3.78 7.32 1.29
CA ARG A 89 -3.03 8.29 0.49
C ARG A 89 -2.39 7.63 -0.71
N CYS A 90 -2.44 8.30 -1.85
CA CYS A 90 -1.87 7.84 -3.10
C CYS A 90 -1.27 9.03 -3.87
N MET A 91 -0.36 8.73 -4.80
CA MET A 91 0.17 9.68 -5.78
C MET A 91 -0.32 9.35 -7.18
N TYR A 92 -0.32 8.06 -7.53
CA TYR A 92 -0.74 7.55 -8.83
C TYR A 92 -1.86 6.53 -8.67
N ASP A 93 -2.64 6.32 -9.74
CA ASP A 93 -3.71 5.32 -9.76
C ASP A 93 -3.20 3.91 -9.50
N SER A 94 -1.96 3.61 -9.91
CA SER A 94 -1.28 2.33 -9.63
C SER A 94 -0.97 2.09 -8.16
N HIS A 95 -1.12 3.10 -7.29
CA HIS A 95 -0.95 2.94 -5.84
C HIS A 95 -2.25 2.56 -5.13
N CYS A 96 -3.34 2.40 -5.86
CA CYS A 96 -4.63 2.05 -5.29
C CYS A 96 -5.00 0.60 -5.61
N VAL A 97 -5.78 -0.01 -4.73
CA VAL A 97 -6.41 -1.32 -4.94
C VAL A 97 -7.15 -1.40 -6.29
N THR A 98 -7.32 -2.61 -6.81
CA THR A 98 -8.12 -2.89 -8.01
C THR A 98 -9.48 -2.21 -7.94
N ASN A 99 -9.91 -1.63 -9.07
CA ASN A 99 -11.16 -0.87 -9.22
C ASN A 99 -11.23 0.46 -8.45
N ALA A 100 -10.13 0.93 -7.86
CA ALA A 100 -9.98 2.30 -7.35
C ALA A 100 -9.10 3.16 -8.27
N TYR A 101 -9.11 4.46 -8.04
CA TYR A 101 -8.24 5.45 -8.68
C TYR A 101 -7.80 6.49 -7.64
N CYS A 102 -6.72 7.20 -7.92
CA CYS A 102 -6.16 8.21 -7.03
C CYS A 102 -6.81 9.57 -7.26
N LYS A 103 -7.86 9.86 -6.50
CA LYS A 103 -8.61 11.11 -6.64
C LYS A 103 -7.76 12.30 -6.18
N GLY A 104 -7.46 13.19 -7.12
CA GLY A 104 -6.72 14.42 -6.88
C GLY A 104 -5.29 14.19 -6.40
N GLN A 105 -4.68 13.03 -6.70
CA GLN A 105 -3.33 12.65 -6.21
C GLN A 105 -3.22 12.71 -4.68
N MET A 106 -4.34 12.43 -3.99
CA MET A 106 -4.40 12.51 -2.54
C MET A 106 -4.99 11.26 -1.91
N ILE A 107 -6.07 10.70 -2.47
CA ILE A 107 -6.81 9.63 -1.80
C ILE A 107 -7.36 8.59 -2.78
N CYS A 108 -7.19 7.31 -2.47
CA CYS A 108 -7.76 6.21 -3.24
C CYS A 108 -9.28 6.21 -3.10
N THR A 109 -9.98 6.25 -4.23
CA THR A 109 -11.45 6.30 -4.30
C THR A 109 -11.93 5.26 -5.30
N CYS A 110 -13.05 4.60 -5.02
CA CYS A 110 -13.64 3.65 -5.95
C CYS A 110 -14.05 4.31 -7.28
N LYS A 111 -13.82 3.60 -8.38
CA LYS A 111 -14.33 4.00 -9.70
C LYS A 111 -15.87 4.00 -9.68
N ARG A 112 -16.49 4.80 -10.54
CA ARG A 112 -17.96 4.94 -10.61
C ARG A 112 -18.68 3.60 -10.82
N GLU A 113 -18.10 2.72 -11.62
CA GLU A 113 -18.63 1.38 -11.91
C GLU A 113 -18.58 0.44 -10.68
N TYR A 114 -17.66 0.73 -9.75
CA TYR A 114 -17.40 -0.04 -8.53
C TYR A 114 -17.64 0.80 -7.28
N GLY A 115 -18.69 1.62 -7.30
CA GLY A 115 -18.90 2.70 -6.33
C GLY A 115 -19.12 2.27 -4.88
N PHE A 116 -19.18 0.97 -4.59
CA PHE A 116 -19.41 0.44 -3.25
C PHE A 116 -18.10 -0.07 -2.64
N LEU A 117 -17.87 0.28 -1.38
CA LEU A 117 -16.76 -0.27 -0.61
C LEU A 117 -17.18 -1.66 -0.11
N ALA A 118 -16.36 -2.66 -0.36
CA ALA A 118 -16.58 -4.00 0.16
C ALA A 118 -16.55 -4.02 1.69
N ASP A 119 -17.17 -5.03 2.29
CA ASP A 119 -17.18 -5.22 3.75
C ASP A 119 -15.78 -5.39 4.36
N ASP A 120 -14.79 -5.75 3.53
CA ASP A 120 -13.38 -5.85 3.92
C ASP A 120 -12.68 -4.48 4.08
N ASN A 121 -13.39 -3.38 3.79
CA ASN A 121 -12.89 -2.00 3.82
C ASN A 121 -11.60 -1.81 3.00
N TRP A 122 -11.39 -2.69 2.02
CA TRP A 122 -10.16 -2.81 1.25
C TRP A 122 -10.45 -2.67 -0.24
N SER A 123 -11.45 -3.40 -0.75
CA SER A 123 -11.73 -3.50 -2.18
C SER A 123 -12.98 -2.75 -2.61
N CYS A 124 -13.04 -2.36 -3.88
CA CYS A 124 -14.24 -1.76 -4.47
C CYS A 124 -15.10 -2.84 -5.13
N GLN A 125 -16.36 -2.90 -4.75
CA GLN A 125 -17.36 -3.77 -5.32
C GLN A 125 -18.26 -2.98 -6.28
N GLY A 126 -18.55 -3.61 -7.41
CA GLY A 126 -19.63 -3.17 -8.27
C GLY A 126 -20.96 -3.41 -7.59
N ALA A 127 -21.94 -2.58 -7.90
CA ALA A 127 -23.29 -3.12 -7.97
C ALA A 127 -23.23 -4.20 -9.05
N PHE A 128 -23.01 -5.45 -8.63
CA PHE A 128 -23.42 -6.57 -9.45
C PHE A 128 -24.91 -6.32 -9.71
N PHE A 129 -25.26 -5.92 -10.93
CA PHE A 129 -26.51 -6.39 -11.49
C PHE A 129 -26.29 -7.90 -11.66
N PRO A 130 -26.92 -8.77 -10.86
CA PRO A 130 -26.83 -10.20 -11.08
C PRO A 130 -27.73 -10.53 -12.29
N GLU A 131 -27.39 -10.09 -13.50
CA GLU A 131 -28.26 -10.33 -14.65
C GLU A 131 -27.50 -10.54 -15.97
N SER A 132 -26.38 -11.26 -15.99
CA SER A 132 -25.90 -11.78 -17.29
C SER A 132 -24.90 -12.93 -17.30
N LYS A 133 -24.79 -13.77 -16.25
CA LYS A 133 -24.07 -15.06 -16.39
C LYS A 133 -24.81 -16.30 -15.89
N GLU A 134 -25.94 -16.14 -15.20
CA GLU A 134 -26.72 -17.28 -14.68
C GLU A 134 -28.18 -17.34 -15.15
N LEU A 135 -28.60 -16.49 -16.11
CA LEU A 135 -29.88 -16.68 -16.81
C LEU A 135 -29.75 -17.39 -18.17
N PHE A 136 -28.55 -17.53 -18.73
CA PHE A 136 -28.38 -18.21 -20.02
C PHE A 136 -28.32 -19.74 -19.94
N ASN A 137 -28.19 -20.33 -18.74
CA ASN A 137 -28.01 -21.78 -18.58
C ASN A 137 -29.23 -22.50 -17.95
N LYS A 138 -30.40 -21.87 -17.91
CA LYS A 138 -31.67 -22.50 -17.47
C LYS A 138 -32.80 -22.42 -18.49
N GLN A 139 -32.58 -21.88 -19.69
CA GLN A 139 -33.66 -21.61 -20.65
C GLN A 139 -33.86 -22.67 -21.75
N GLU A 140 -33.16 -23.82 -21.71
CA GLU A 140 -33.31 -24.88 -22.72
C GLU A 140 -33.96 -26.20 -22.22
N HIS A 141 -34.66 -26.21 -21.08
CA HIS A 141 -35.32 -27.43 -20.57
C HIS A 141 -36.79 -27.24 -20.14
N ALA A 142 -37.61 -26.60 -20.99
CA ALA A 142 -39.07 -26.70 -20.86
C ALA A 142 -39.74 -26.73 -22.24
N LYS A 143 -39.69 -27.90 -22.90
CA LYS A 143 -40.55 -28.21 -24.04
C LYS A 143 -41.99 -28.29 -23.54
N VAL A 144 -42.82 -27.35 -23.97
CA VAL A 144 -44.26 -27.24 -23.67
C VAL A 144 -44.99 -28.53 -24.09
N PRO A 145 -45.85 -29.13 -23.23
CA PRO A 145 -46.71 -30.23 -23.66
C PRO A 145 -47.88 -29.71 -24.50
N ASP A 146 -48.05 -30.35 -25.64
CA ASP A 146 -49.09 -30.19 -26.66
C ASP A 146 -50.51 -30.30 -26.06
N ARG A 147 -51.29 -29.22 -26.10
CA ARG A 147 -52.73 -29.24 -25.79
C ARG A 147 -53.50 -29.51 -27.08
N LYS A 148 -53.93 -30.77 -27.23
CA LYS A 148 -54.93 -31.23 -28.20
C LYS A 148 -56.23 -30.43 -28.07
N PHE A 149 -56.77 -30.01 -29.22
CA PHE A 149 -58.19 -29.72 -29.44
C PHE A 149 -58.74 -30.72 -30.44
#